data_AF-A0A953LTB9-F1
#
_entry.id   AF-A0A953LTB9-F1
#
_cell.length_a   1.000
_cell.length_b   1.000
_cell.length_c   1.000
_cell.angle_alpha   90.00
_cell.angle_beta   90.00
_cell.angle_gamma   90.00
#
_symmetry.space_group_name_H-M   'P 1'
#
loop_
_entity.id
_entity.type
_entity.pdbx_description
1 polymer ?
#
loop_
_entity_poly.entity_id
_entity_poly.type
_entity_poly.pdbx_seq_one_letter_code
_entity_poly.pdbx_strand_id
1 'polypeptide(L)'
;MRTRPEPVSDPATRIHSIDALDPGISLGILERRGSSSTRRPPPILLVHGATFGVTLFDLPVPGYSLIDELARSGRTVYALDIRGYGYSLNGGVMDAPPHAHPPFARLKDAVRDIEAAVAFILAREQMPAVDIVGFSWGTVVAACYAAQCPHHVARLALYAPLYAEVNEMWRTRIGDPNDRARIDPRIGAYRLVTLADVVQRWN
;
A
#
# COMPACT_ATOMS: atom_id res chain seq x y z
N MET A 1 -19.48 9.49 2.75
CA MET A 1 -19.36 9.51 1.28
C MET A 1 -17.92 9.14 0.95
N ARG A 2 -17.68 8.13 0.10
CA ARG A 2 -16.32 7.72 -0.29
C ARG A 2 -15.81 8.71 -1.33
N THR A 3 -14.90 9.60 -0.95
CA THR A 3 -14.25 10.48 -1.91
C THR A 3 -12.90 9.87 -2.26
N ARG A 4 -12.68 9.55 -3.54
CA ARG A 4 -11.33 9.24 -4.02
C ARG A 4 -10.45 10.47 -3.75
N PRO A 5 -9.20 10.29 -3.30
CA PRO A 5 -8.30 11.42 -3.18
C PRO A 5 -8.10 12.05 -4.56
N GLU A 6 -8.41 13.34 -4.68
CA GLU A 6 -8.04 14.12 -5.86
C GLU A 6 -6.51 14.15 -5.94
N PRO A 7 -5.90 13.80 -7.09
CA PRO A 7 -4.47 13.89 -7.24
C PRO A 7 -3.99 15.32 -6.98
N VAL A 8 -2.81 15.46 -6.38
CA VAL A 8 -2.07 16.72 -6.46
C VAL A 8 -1.89 17.02 -7.94
N SER A 9 -2.28 18.22 -8.38
CA SER A 9 -2.30 18.67 -9.77
C SER A 9 -0.90 18.87 -10.34
N ASP A 10 -0.04 17.86 -10.24
CA ASP A 10 1.22 17.77 -10.98
C ASP A 10 0.93 17.02 -12.29
N PRO A 11 1.16 17.63 -13.46
CA PRO A 11 1.00 16.96 -14.76
C PRO A 11 1.88 15.70 -14.93
N ALA A 12 2.88 15.48 -14.06
CA ALA A 12 3.68 14.27 -14.02
C ALA A 12 3.02 13.10 -13.26
N THR A 13 1.90 13.33 -12.57
CA THR A 13 1.15 12.31 -11.82
C THR A 13 0.24 11.52 -12.77
N ARG A 14 0.33 10.20 -12.72
CA ARG A 14 -0.64 9.30 -13.37
C ARG A 14 -1.16 8.29 -12.36
N ILE A 15 -2.46 8.05 -12.37
CA ILE A 15 -3.07 7.00 -11.56
C ILE A 15 -3.45 5.87 -12.51
N HIS A 16 -2.97 4.67 -12.22
CA HIS A 16 -3.29 3.44 -12.94
C HIS A 16 -4.29 2.64 -12.13
N SER A 17 -5.25 2.02 -12.82
CA SER A 17 -6.08 0.96 -12.27
C SER A 17 -5.65 -0.33 -12.96
N ILE A 18 -5.20 -1.30 -12.18
CA ILE A 18 -4.80 -2.62 -12.68
C ILE A 18 -5.66 -3.70 -12.06
N ASP A 19 -5.74 -4.86 -12.69
CA ASP A 19 -6.36 -6.03 -12.07
C ASP A 19 -5.40 -6.62 -11.03
N ALA A 20 -5.93 -7.02 -9.87
CA ALA A 20 -5.18 -7.86 -8.94
C ALA A 20 -5.13 -9.30 -9.47
N LEU A 21 -4.30 -10.15 -8.84
CA LEU A 21 -4.30 -11.58 -9.14
C LEU A 21 -5.56 -12.31 -8.66
N ASP A 22 -6.35 -11.68 -7.79
CA ASP A 22 -7.60 -12.22 -7.27
C ASP A 22 -8.80 -11.63 -8.02
N PRO A 23 -9.75 -12.44 -8.50
CA PRO A 23 -10.87 -11.97 -9.32
C PRO A 23 -11.72 -10.88 -8.64
N GLY A 24 -12.10 -9.86 -9.40
CA GLY A 24 -13.00 -8.81 -8.95
C GLY A 24 -12.34 -7.76 -8.03
N ILE A 25 -11.02 -7.79 -7.90
CA ILE A 25 -10.22 -6.78 -7.19
C ILE A 25 -9.41 -5.98 -8.20
N SER A 26 -9.50 -4.66 -8.14
CA SER A 26 -8.63 -3.75 -8.88
C SER A 26 -7.72 -2.99 -7.91
N LEU A 27 -6.50 -2.70 -8.33
CA LEU A 27 -5.50 -1.98 -7.55
C LEU A 27 -5.19 -0.65 -8.21
N GLY A 28 -5.20 0.41 -7.39
CA GLY A 28 -4.76 1.72 -7.77
C GLY A 28 -3.26 1.89 -7.53
N ILE A 29 -2.56 2.43 -8.52
CA ILE A 29 -1.13 2.74 -8.43
C ILE A 29 -0.91 4.18 -8.88
N LEU A 30 -0.34 5.00 -8.02
CA LEU A 30 0.12 6.34 -8.37
C LEU A 30 1.53 6.25 -8.93
N GLU A 31 1.76 6.85 -10.10
CA GLU A 31 3.05 6.98 -10.79
C GLU A 31 3.48 8.45 -10.76
N ARG A 32 4.72 8.70 -10.37
CA ARG A 32 5.44 9.97 -10.59
C ARG A 32 6.67 9.70 -11.45
N ARG A 33 6.73 10.36 -12.59
CA ARG A 33 7.90 10.29 -13.48
C ARG A 33 9.02 11.19 -12.94
N GLY A 34 10.22 10.62 -12.84
CA GLY A 34 11.42 11.42 -12.63
C GLY A 34 11.78 12.20 -13.89
N SER A 35 12.63 13.22 -13.73
CA SER A 35 13.22 13.94 -14.85
C SER A 35 14.03 12.99 -15.75
N SER A 36 14.08 13.31 -17.06
CA SER A 36 14.85 12.53 -18.02
C SER A 36 16.31 12.41 -17.57
N SER A 37 16.74 11.18 -17.31
CA SER A 37 18.10 10.83 -16.92
C SER A 37 18.71 9.92 -17.98
N THR A 38 19.99 10.10 -18.26
CA THR A 38 20.75 9.22 -19.17
C THR A 38 20.92 7.81 -18.60
N ARG A 39 20.76 7.64 -17.28
CA ARG A 39 20.74 6.34 -16.61
C ARG A 39 19.31 5.94 -16.30
N ARG A 40 18.93 4.69 -16.60
CA ARG A 40 17.64 4.10 -16.22
C ARG A 40 17.81 3.15 -15.04
N PRO A 41 17.89 3.64 -13.78
CA PRO A 41 17.87 2.77 -12.61
C PRO A 41 16.51 2.05 -12.50
N PRO A 42 16.41 0.97 -11.70
CA PRO A 42 15.13 0.34 -11.40
C PRO A 42 14.09 1.37 -10.95
N PRO A 43 12.80 1.22 -11.29
CA PRO A 43 11.76 2.04 -10.69
C PRO A 43 11.62 1.72 -9.19
N ILE A 44 11.04 2.63 -8.43
CA ILE A 44 10.77 2.44 -7.00
C ILE A 44 9.29 2.09 -6.82
N LEU A 45 8.98 1.10 -5.99
CA LEU A 45 7.64 0.82 -5.49
C LEU A 45 7.56 1.13 -3.99
N LEU A 46 6.67 2.04 -3.62
CA LEU A 46 6.33 2.38 -2.24
C LEU A 46 5.12 1.55 -1.77
N VAL A 47 5.25 0.92 -0.61
CA VAL A 47 4.23 0.06 0.01
C VAL A 47 3.83 0.64 1.37
N HIS A 48 2.57 1.03 1.50
CA HIS A 48 2.05 1.73 2.67
C HIS A 48 1.80 0.82 3.90
N GLY A 49 1.55 1.46 5.04
CA GLY A 49 1.23 0.79 6.32
C GLY A 49 -0.27 0.54 6.52
N ALA A 50 -0.68 0.14 7.72
CA ALA A 50 -2.04 -0.34 8.00
C ALA A 50 -3.14 0.74 8.17
N THR A 51 -2.86 2.02 7.87
CA THR A 51 -3.83 3.12 8.13
C THR A 51 -4.03 4.03 6.94
N PHE A 52 -2.95 4.46 6.30
CA PHE A 52 -3.00 5.36 5.16
C PHE A 52 -2.50 4.64 3.92
N GLY A 53 -3.15 4.90 2.80
CA GLY A 53 -2.73 4.45 1.48
C GLY A 53 -1.65 5.34 0.88
N VAL A 54 -1.67 5.49 -0.45
CA VAL A 54 -0.74 6.29 -1.25
C VAL A 54 -0.57 7.74 -0.74
N THR A 55 -1.62 8.36 -0.21
CA THR A 55 -1.58 9.73 0.32
C THR A 55 -0.51 9.94 1.40
N LEU A 56 -0.08 8.88 2.09
CA LEU A 56 1.05 8.95 3.03
C LEU A 56 2.35 9.42 2.36
N PHE A 57 2.55 9.07 1.09
CA PHE A 57 3.77 9.34 0.33
C PHE A 57 3.66 10.58 -0.57
N ASP A 58 2.44 11.06 -0.81
CA ASP A 58 2.15 12.19 -1.71
C ASP A 58 1.19 13.17 -1.03
N LEU A 59 1.67 13.87 0.00
CA LEU A 59 0.87 14.87 0.69
C LEU A 59 0.79 16.14 -0.17
N PRO A 60 -0.39 16.79 -0.24
CA PRO A 60 -0.60 18.06 -0.95
C PRO A 60 -0.01 19.25 -0.16
N VAL A 61 1.20 19.12 0.38
CA VAL A 61 1.89 20.13 1.16
C VAL A 61 3.23 20.42 0.50
N PRO A 62 3.51 21.66 0.05
CA PRO A 62 4.75 22.00 -0.63
C PRO A 62 5.98 21.56 0.19
N GLY A 63 6.86 20.77 -0.44
CA GLY A 63 8.08 20.25 0.19
C GLY A 63 7.89 18.97 1.01
N TYR A 64 6.68 18.43 1.15
CA TYR A 64 6.38 17.25 1.98
C TYR A 64 5.77 16.10 1.16
N SER A 65 6.35 15.80 0.01
CA SER A 65 6.00 14.63 -0.81
C SER A 65 7.23 13.75 -1.02
N LEU A 66 7.19 12.52 -0.46
CA LEU A 66 8.27 11.55 -0.64
C LEU A 66 8.36 11.12 -2.10
N ILE A 67 7.21 10.98 -2.78
CA ILE A 67 7.21 10.58 -4.17
C ILE A 67 7.86 11.64 -5.07
N ASP A 68 7.62 12.93 -4.79
CA ASP A 68 8.29 14.03 -5.49
C ASP A 68 9.79 13.99 -5.26
N GLU A 69 10.21 13.84 -4.01
CA GLU A 69 11.63 13.87 -3.65
C GLU A 69 12.39 12.72 -4.30
N LEU A 70 11.80 11.52 -4.31
CA LEU A 70 12.39 10.37 -5.00
C LEU A 70 12.38 10.56 -6.52
N ALA A 71 11.34 11.15 -7.09
CA ALA A 71 11.27 11.41 -8.53
C ALA A 71 12.32 12.45 -8.99
N ARG A 72 12.65 13.45 -8.16
CA ARG A 72 13.73 14.42 -8.42
C ARG A 72 15.10 13.76 -8.60
N SER A 73 15.30 12.55 -8.07
CA SER A 73 16.52 11.75 -8.31
C SER A 73 16.60 11.14 -9.72
N GLY A 74 15.63 11.42 -10.60
CA GLY A 74 15.57 10.92 -11.98
C GLY A 74 15.01 9.50 -12.09
N ARG A 75 14.29 9.02 -11.06
CA ARG A 75 13.69 7.68 -11.01
C ARG A 75 12.18 7.78 -11.21
N THR A 76 11.58 6.80 -11.89
CA THR A 76 10.12 6.63 -11.87
C THR A 76 9.73 5.98 -10.55
N VAL A 77 8.78 6.59 -9.85
CA VAL A 77 8.31 6.15 -8.53
C VAL A 77 6.85 5.76 -8.64
N TYR A 78 6.52 4.61 -8.05
CA TYR A 78 5.19 4.06 -7.95
C TYR A 78 4.80 3.96 -6.49
N ALA A 79 3.55 4.26 -6.16
CA ALA A 79 2.98 3.99 -4.85
C ALA A 79 1.71 3.15 -5.05
N LEU A 80 1.67 1.98 -4.43
CA LEU A 80 0.55 1.06 -4.51
C LEU A 80 -0.42 1.33 -3.36
N ASP A 81 -1.71 1.43 -3.66
CA ASP A 81 -2.77 1.20 -2.67
C ASP A 81 -3.08 -0.30 -2.62
N ILE A 82 -2.79 -0.96 -1.50
CA ILE A 82 -3.22 -2.36 -1.26
C ILE A 82 -4.76 -2.39 -1.26
N ARG A 83 -5.37 -3.53 -1.62
CA ARG A 83 -6.83 -3.66 -1.69
C ARG A 83 -7.52 -3.12 -0.42
N GLY A 84 -8.57 -2.33 -0.62
CA GLY A 84 -9.29 -1.68 0.50
C GLY A 84 -8.70 -0.35 0.97
N TYR A 85 -7.71 0.21 0.27
CA TYR A 85 -7.16 1.55 0.51
C TYR A 85 -7.31 2.45 -0.71
N GLY A 86 -7.38 3.77 -0.48
CA GLY A 86 -7.27 4.82 -1.50
C GLY A 86 -7.97 4.54 -2.84
N TYR A 87 -7.18 4.45 -3.91
CA TYR A 87 -7.65 4.17 -5.26
C TYR A 87 -8.11 2.70 -5.47
N SER A 88 -7.75 1.81 -4.53
CA SER A 88 -8.15 0.40 -4.46
C SER A 88 -9.39 0.15 -3.57
N LEU A 89 -10.20 1.17 -3.31
CA LEU A 89 -11.49 1.07 -2.63
C LEU A 89 -12.59 0.55 -3.56
N ASN A 90 -12.47 -0.70 -4.01
CA ASN A 90 -13.39 -1.35 -4.94
C ASN A 90 -13.67 -2.82 -4.54
N GLY A 91 -14.55 -3.46 -5.30
CA GLY A 91 -14.97 -4.85 -5.10
C GLY A 91 -16.20 -4.96 -4.18
N GLY A 92 -16.97 -6.03 -4.34
CA GLY A 92 -18.26 -6.20 -3.67
C GLY A 92 -18.18 -6.14 -2.14
N VAL A 93 -17.06 -6.58 -1.53
CA VAL A 93 -16.84 -6.47 -0.08
C VAL A 93 -16.80 -5.03 0.37
N MET A 94 -16.20 -4.15 -0.44
CA MET A 94 -16.16 -2.73 -0.13
C MET A 94 -17.54 -2.11 -0.28
N ASP A 95 -18.42 -2.56 -1.18
CA ASP A 95 -19.75 -1.99 -1.40
C ASP A 95 -20.81 -2.39 -0.36
N ALA A 96 -20.54 -3.44 0.41
CA ALA A 96 -21.38 -3.87 1.52
C ALA A 96 -21.06 -3.11 2.83
N PRO A 97 -21.94 -3.16 3.84
CA PRO A 97 -21.63 -2.65 5.18
C PRO A 97 -20.35 -3.29 5.76
N PRO A 98 -19.53 -2.56 6.54
CA PRO A 98 -18.22 -3.07 6.98
C PRO A 98 -18.28 -4.37 7.80
N HIS A 99 -19.40 -4.65 8.47
CA HIS A 99 -19.61 -5.85 9.30
C HIS A 99 -20.34 -6.98 8.55
N ALA A 100 -20.68 -6.80 7.28
CA ALA A 100 -21.38 -7.81 6.46
C ALA A 100 -20.45 -8.94 5.98
N HIS A 101 -19.13 -8.74 6.08
CA HIS A 101 -18.12 -9.68 5.62
C HIS A 101 -17.00 -9.82 6.66
N PRO A 102 -16.28 -10.96 6.67
CA PRO A 102 -15.07 -11.13 7.49
C PRO A 102 -13.95 -10.17 7.04
N PRO A 103 -12.84 -10.04 7.79
CA PRO A 103 -11.70 -9.20 7.43
C PRO A 103 -11.31 -9.34 5.95
N PHE A 104 -11.32 -8.21 5.22
CA PHE A 104 -11.32 -8.22 3.76
C PHE A 104 -10.04 -8.82 3.16
N ALA A 105 -8.91 -8.58 3.81
CA ALA A 105 -7.60 -9.02 3.35
C ALA A 105 -6.73 -9.46 4.52
N ARG A 106 -5.82 -10.41 4.25
CA ARG A 106 -4.74 -10.83 5.12
C ARG A 106 -3.39 -10.64 4.42
N LEU A 107 -2.32 -10.95 5.15
CA LEU A 107 -0.95 -10.83 4.66
C LEU A 107 -0.75 -11.46 3.26
N LYS A 108 -1.26 -12.67 3.03
CA LYS A 108 -1.13 -13.37 1.74
C LYS A 108 -1.79 -12.60 0.58
N ASP A 109 -2.90 -11.94 0.84
CA ASP A 109 -3.66 -11.21 -0.18
C ASP A 109 -2.91 -9.93 -0.54
N ALA A 110 -2.34 -9.25 0.46
CA ALA A 110 -1.50 -8.07 0.26
C ALA A 110 -0.17 -8.38 -0.46
N VAL A 111 0.44 -9.55 -0.22
CA VAL A 111 1.62 -10.00 -0.98
C VAL A 111 1.27 -10.20 -2.46
N ARG A 112 0.10 -10.77 -2.75
CA ARG A 112 -0.41 -10.93 -4.13
C ARG A 112 -0.72 -9.58 -4.80
N ASP A 113 -1.14 -8.58 -4.02
CA ASP A 113 -1.30 -7.21 -4.54
C ASP A 113 0.05 -6.61 -4.96
N ILE A 114 1.11 -6.81 -4.17
CA ILE A 114 2.47 -6.40 -4.55
C ILE A 114 2.93 -7.15 -5.79
N GLU A 115 2.66 -8.45 -5.91
CA GLU A 115 3.01 -9.25 -7.08
C GLU A 115 2.38 -8.70 -8.37
N ALA A 116 1.08 -8.39 -8.36
CA ALA A 116 0.40 -7.76 -9.48
C ALA A 116 1.02 -6.40 -9.84
N ALA A 117 1.27 -5.56 -8.83
CA ALA A 117 1.86 -4.23 -9.02
C ALA A 117 3.28 -4.30 -9.60
N VAL A 118 4.12 -5.21 -9.10
CA VAL A 118 5.48 -5.41 -9.62
C VAL A 118 5.42 -5.92 -11.05
N ALA A 119 4.60 -6.92 -11.37
CA ALA A 119 4.45 -7.41 -12.74
C ALA A 119 4.05 -6.29 -13.72
N PHE A 120 3.08 -5.45 -13.33
CA PHE A 120 2.69 -4.27 -14.10
C PHE A 120 3.85 -3.30 -14.32
N ILE A 121 4.59 -2.96 -13.25
CA ILE A 121 5.72 -2.02 -13.33
C ILE A 121 6.84 -2.56 -14.20
N LEU A 122 7.22 -3.83 -14.05
CA LEU A 122 8.30 -4.44 -14.84
C LEU A 122 7.97 -4.46 -16.33
N ALA A 123 6.74 -4.84 -16.69
CA ALA A 123 6.28 -4.82 -18.08
C ALA A 123 6.28 -3.40 -18.65
N ARG A 124 5.78 -2.43 -17.88
CA ARG A 124 5.68 -1.02 -18.30
C ARG A 124 7.05 -0.35 -18.46
N GLU A 125 7.95 -0.58 -17.52
CA GLU A 125 9.28 0.04 -17.51
C GLU A 125 10.31 -0.74 -18.33
N GLN A 126 9.98 -1.95 -18.79
CA GLN A 126 10.90 -2.88 -19.46
C GLN A 126 12.17 -3.08 -18.62
N MET A 127 11.96 -3.36 -17.33
CA MET A 127 13.01 -3.58 -16.34
C MET A 127 12.85 -4.98 -15.74
N PRO A 128 13.95 -5.63 -15.34
CA PRO A 128 13.88 -6.97 -14.75
C PRO A 128 13.50 -6.96 -13.26
N ALA A 129 13.69 -5.82 -12.58
CA ALA A 129 13.47 -5.70 -11.14
C ALA A 129 13.09 -4.27 -10.74
N VAL A 130 12.49 -4.14 -9.54
CA VAL A 130 12.17 -2.88 -8.88
C VAL A 130 12.96 -2.72 -7.58
N ASP A 131 13.17 -1.49 -7.12
CA ASP A 131 13.49 -1.26 -5.70
C ASP A 131 12.17 -1.13 -4.92
N ILE A 132 12.06 -1.74 -3.74
CA ILE A 132 10.86 -1.67 -2.90
C ILE A 132 11.17 -0.92 -1.61
N VAL A 133 10.30 0.02 -1.23
CA VAL A 133 10.31 0.67 0.08
C VAL A 133 9.02 0.32 0.81
N GLY A 134 9.13 -0.44 1.90
CA GLY A 134 8.00 -0.74 2.79
C GLY A 134 7.94 0.24 3.97
N PHE A 135 6.74 0.67 4.36
CA PHE A 135 6.51 1.48 5.56
C PHE A 135 5.63 0.78 6.59
N SER A 136 6.05 0.76 7.86
CA SER A 136 5.27 0.20 8.97
C SER A 136 4.81 -1.24 8.65
N TRP A 137 3.52 -1.57 8.69
CA TRP A 137 3.01 -2.88 8.27
C TRP A 137 3.42 -3.27 6.82
N GLY A 138 3.58 -2.30 5.92
CA GLY A 138 4.08 -2.52 4.57
C GLY A 138 5.49 -3.10 4.52
N THR A 139 6.30 -2.94 5.59
CA THR A 139 7.61 -3.62 5.70
C THR A 139 7.46 -5.13 5.76
N VAL A 140 6.46 -5.63 6.48
CA VAL A 140 6.19 -7.06 6.61
C VAL A 140 5.75 -7.63 5.27
N VAL A 141 4.80 -6.96 4.60
CA VAL A 141 4.29 -7.41 3.29
C VAL A 141 5.38 -7.36 2.22
N ALA A 142 6.15 -6.26 2.15
CA ALA A 142 7.25 -6.10 1.20
C ALA A 142 8.37 -7.12 1.42
N ALA A 143 8.74 -7.40 2.67
CA ALA A 143 9.74 -8.42 2.99
C ALA A 143 9.25 -9.82 2.62
N CYS A 144 7.98 -10.16 2.88
CA CYS A 144 7.39 -11.43 2.46
C CYS A 144 7.43 -11.59 0.93
N TYR A 145 7.04 -10.56 0.18
CA TYR A 145 7.12 -10.59 -1.29
C TYR A 145 8.57 -10.75 -1.76
N ALA A 146 9.52 -9.96 -1.25
CA ALA A 146 10.92 -10.02 -1.66
C ALA A 146 11.57 -11.39 -1.36
N ALA A 147 11.16 -12.06 -0.27
CA ALA A 147 11.61 -13.42 0.04
C ALA A 147 11.06 -14.46 -0.94
N GLN A 148 9.84 -14.28 -1.45
CA GLN A 148 9.19 -15.20 -2.39
C GLN A 148 9.65 -14.97 -3.84
N CYS A 149 9.88 -13.71 -4.22
CA CYS A 149 10.18 -13.27 -5.58
C CYS A 149 11.48 -12.45 -5.67
N PRO A 150 12.63 -12.94 -5.17
CA PRO A 150 13.85 -12.12 -5.05
C PRO A 150 14.41 -11.65 -6.39
N HIS A 151 14.16 -12.38 -7.48
CA HIS A 151 14.62 -12.03 -8.82
C HIS A 151 13.96 -10.77 -9.41
N HIS A 152 12.80 -10.37 -8.88
CA HIS A 152 12.11 -9.13 -9.24
C HIS A 152 12.42 -7.95 -8.33
N VAL A 153 13.30 -8.13 -7.33
CA VAL A 153 13.62 -7.10 -6.33
C VAL A 153 15.11 -6.77 -6.37
N ALA A 154 15.46 -5.58 -6.85
CA ALA A 154 16.83 -5.12 -6.91
C ALA A 154 17.36 -4.68 -5.54
N ARG A 155 16.52 -3.97 -4.77
CA ARG A 155 16.80 -3.56 -3.38
C ARG A 155 15.52 -3.52 -2.57
N LEU A 156 15.64 -3.75 -1.26
CA LEU A 156 14.56 -3.61 -0.29
C LEU A 156 14.99 -2.63 0.80
N ALA A 157 14.19 -1.59 1.03
CA ALA A 157 14.32 -0.69 2.15
C ALA A 157 13.10 -0.83 3.07
N LEU A 158 13.34 -0.96 4.37
CA LEU A 158 12.27 -1.11 5.37
C LEU A 158 12.29 0.10 6.30
N TYR A 159 11.21 0.88 6.29
CA TYR A 159 11.07 2.08 7.11
C TYR A 159 10.04 1.86 8.23
N ALA A 160 10.48 2.08 9.48
CA ALA A 160 9.73 1.74 10.69
C ALA A 160 9.25 0.27 10.72
N PRO A 161 10.16 -0.73 10.59
CA PRO A 161 9.78 -2.13 10.50
C PRO A 161 9.08 -2.65 11.75
N LEU A 162 8.16 -3.58 11.56
CA LEU A 162 7.57 -4.36 12.63
C LEU A 162 8.42 -5.61 12.85
N TYR A 163 9.01 -5.74 14.03
CA TYR A 163 9.73 -6.95 14.44
C TYR A 163 8.76 -7.99 15.01
N ALA A 164 9.19 -9.25 15.04
CA ALA A 164 8.42 -10.38 15.53
C ALA A 164 8.32 -10.36 17.07
N GLU A 165 7.62 -9.36 17.60
CA GLU A 165 7.33 -9.20 19.01
C GLU A 165 5.83 -9.32 19.25
N VAL A 166 5.48 -9.95 20.37
CA VAL A 166 4.09 -10.07 20.80
C VAL A 166 3.59 -8.68 21.18
N ASN A 167 2.68 -8.13 20.37
CA ASN A 167 2.05 -6.86 20.69
C ASN A 167 0.72 -7.09 21.42
N GLU A 168 0.76 -7.05 22.76
CA GLU A 168 -0.41 -7.28 23.62
C GLU A 168 -1.55 -6.29 23.38
N MET A 169 -1.24 -5.06 22.96
CA MET A 169 -2.24 -4.06 22.59
C MET A 169 -3.01 -4.51 21.34
N TRP A 170 -2.32 -4.93 20.28
CA TRP A 170 -2.98 -5.48 19.10
C TRP A 170 -3.75 -6.76 19.43
N ARG A 171 -3.15 -7.70 20.15
CA ARG A 171 -3.83 -8.95 20.55
C ARG A 171 -5.12 -8.71 21.32
N THR A 172 -5.15 -7.68 22.17
CA THR A 172 -6.36 -7.29 22.90
C THR A 172 -7.40 -6.60 22.01
N ARG A 173 -6.97 -5.82 21.01
CA ARG A 173 -7.87 -5.10 20.11
C ARG A 173 -8.51 -5.97 19.03
N ILE A 174 -7.80 -6.97 18.53
CA ILE A 174 -8.25 -7.78 17.37
C ILE A 174 -8.47 -9.26 17.70
N GLY A 175 -8.03 -9.74 18.86
CA GLY A 175 -8.15 -11.14 19.27
C GLY A 175 -9.50 -11.45 19.91
N ASP A 176 -10.01 -12.66 19.70
CA ASP A 176 -11.25 -13.15 20.34
C ASP A 176 -11.05 -13.16 21.88
N PRO A 177 -11.98 -12.57 22.66
CA PRO A 177 -11.91 -12.59 24.12
C PRO A 177 -11.85 -13.99 24.74
N ASN A 178 -12.43 -14.99 24.07
CA ASN A 178 -12.47 -16.38 24.53
C ASN A 178 -11.31 -17.23 23.97
N ASP A 179 -10.69 -16.81 22.87
CA ASP A 179 -9.52 -17.45 22.26
C ASP A 179 -8.61 -16.42 21.57
N ARG A 180 -7.65 -15.87 22.32
CA ARG A 180 -6.73 -14.82 21.82
C ARG A 180 -5.80 -15.28 20.69
N ALA A 181 -5.85 -16.55 20.26
CA ALA A 181 -5.17 -17.02 19.05
C ALA A 181 -6.02 -16.81 17.77
N ARG A 182 -7.31 -16.52 17.91
CA ARG A 182 -8.24 -16.23 16.81
C ARG A 182 -8.49 -14.73 16.71
N ILE A 183 -8.84 -14.30 15.50
CA ILE A 183 -9.40 -12.95 15.32
C ILE A 183 -10.81 -12.94 15.90
N ASP A 184 -11.13 -11.88 16.63
CA ASP A 184 -12.47 -11.65 17.16
C ASP A 184 -13.49 -11.67 16.01
N PRO A 185 -14.52 -12.54 16.05
CA PRO A 185 -15.51 -12.65 14.97
C PRO A 185 -16.32 -11.37 14.75
N ARG A 186 -16.27 -10.40 15.68
CA ARG A 186 -16.90 -9.08 15.55
C ARG A 186 -16.10 -8.12 14.66
N ILE A 187 -14.84 -8.45 14.33
CA ILE A 187 -14.03 -7.64 13.42
C ILE A 187 -14.56 -7.84 11.99
N GLY A 188 -15.16 -6.77 11.46
CA GLY A 188 -15.65 -6.74 10.09
C GLY A 188 -14.53 -6.62 9.04
N ALA A 189 -14.96 -6.53 7.78
CA ALA A 189 -14.12 -6.46 6.60
C ALA A 189 -13.15 -5.29 6.59
N TYR A 190 -13.62 -4.10 6.98
CA TYR A 190 -12.83 -2.88 6.98
C TYR A 190 -13.33 -1.91 8.06
N ARG A 191 -12.55 -0.85 8.29
CA ARG A 191 -12.98 0.32 9.06
C ARG A 191 -12.68 1.57 8.26
N LEU A 192 -13.54 2.58 8.39
CA LEU A 192 -13.23 3.90 7.86
C LEU A 192 -12.40 4.67 8.88
N VAL A 193 -11.46 5.47 8.39
CA VAL A 193 -10.67 6.40 9.20
C VAL A 193 -10.95 7.78 8.66
N THR A 194 -11.70 8.56 9.43
CA THR A 194 -12.02 9.95 9.08
C THR A 194 -10.89 10.88 9.50
N LEU A 195 -10.87 12.10 8.95
CA LEU A 195 -9.94 13.13 9.41
C LEU A 195 -10.09 13.41 10.92
N ALA A 196 -11.33 13.42 11.43
CA ALA A 196 -11.60 13.60 12.85
C ALA A 196 -10.96 12.48 13.70
N ASP A 197 -11.06 11.21 13.26
CA ASP A 197 -10.42 10.09 13.96
C ASP A 197 -8.89 10.23 14.00
N VAL A 198 -8.29 10.77 12.94
CA VAL A 198 -6.83 10.99 12.88
C VAL A 198 -6.41 12.11 13.82
N VAL A 199 -7.11 13.24 13.79
CA VAL A 199 -6.81 14.40 14.66
C VAL A 199 -6.97 14.03 16.13
N GLN A 200 -8.02 13.29 16.49
CA GLN A 200 -8.25 12.85 17.86
C GLN A 200 -7.15 11.91 18.38
N ARG A 201 -6.53 11.11 17.51
CA ARG A 201 -5.41 10.22 17.92
C ARG A 201 -4.09 10.95 18.13
N TRP A 202 -3.95 12.14 17.53
CA TRP A 202 -2.72 12.91 17.55
C TRP A 202 -2.63 13.83 18.77
N ASN A 203 -3.77 14.34 19.24
CA ASN A 203 -3.89 15.15 20.44
C ASN A 203 -3.98 14.28 21.70
#